data_AF-A0AAW5MR62-F1
#
_entry.id   AF-A0AAW5MR62-F1
#
_cell.length_a   1.000
_cell.length_b   1.000
_cell.length_c   1.000
_cell.angle_alpha   90.00
_cell.angle_beta   90.00
_cell.angle_gamma   90.00
#
_symmetry.space_group_name_H-M   'P 1'
#
loop_
_entity.id
_entity.type
_entity.pdbx_description
1 polymer ?
#
loop_
_entity_poly.entity_id
_entity_poly.type
_entity_poly.pdbx_seq_one_letter_code
_entity_poly.pdbx_strand_id
1 'polypeptide(L)'
;KISPLQEKLFCTLGGNIETVAIDGDFDACQALVKQAFDDEELKVALGLNSANSINISRLLAQICYYFEAVAQLPQEARNQLVVSVPSGNFGDLTAGLLAKSLGLPVKRFIAATNV
;
A
#
# COMPACT_ATOMS: atom_id res chain seq x y z
N LYS A 1 6.66 6.69 -13.40
CA LYS A 1 8.13 6.53 -13.55
C LYS A 1 8.78 6.57 -12.18
N ILE A 2 9.82 5.76 -11.95
CA ILE A 2 10.49 5.59 -10.64
C ILE A 2 11.85 6.28 -10.63
N SER A 3 12.42 6.54 -9.44
CA SER A 3 13.76 7.11 -9.33
C SER A 3 14.85 6.06 -9.62
N PRO A 4 16.08 6.48 -9.98
CA PRO A 4 17.20 5.55 -10.20
C PRO A 4 17.51 4.68 -8.98
N LEU A 5 17.36 5.23 -7.78
CA LEU A 5 17.56 4.50 -6.52
C LEU A 5 16.48 3.44 -6.30
N GLN A 6 15.22 3.75 -6.61
CA GLN A 6 14.12 2.79 -6.52
C GLN A 6 14.33 1.64 -7.52
N GLU A 7 14.71 1.96 -8.75
CA GLU A 7 15.01 0.93 -9.76
C GLU A 7 16.12 0.00 -9.29
N LYS A 8 17.25 0.54 -8.80
CA LYS A 8 18.36 -0.28 -8.30
C LYS A 8 18.00 -1.10 -7.06
N LEU A 9 17.03 -0.68 -6.26
CA LEU A 9 16.64 -1.40 -5.05
C LEU A 9 16.01 -2.78 -5.37
N PHE A 10 15.28 -2.92 -6.47
CA PHE A 10 14.57 -4.15 -6.80
C PHE A 10 14.90 -4.76 -8.17
N CYS A 11 15.46 -4.00 -9.12
CA CYS A 11 15.86 -4.50 -10.45
C CYS A 11 17.26 -5.13 -10.50
N THR A 12 17.96 -5.27 -9.37
CA THR A 12 19.32 -5.87 -9.34
C THR A 12 19.43 -7.06 -8.40
N LEU A 13 18.31 -7.66 -7.99
CA LEU A 13 18.29 -8.77 -7.02
C LEU A 13 18.57 -10.13 -7.69
N GLY A 14 17.97 -10.39 -8.85
CA GLY A 14 18.09 -11.66 -9.56
C GLY A 14 17.47 -12.85 -8.81
N GLY A 15 17.80 -14.07 -9.24
CA GLY A 15 17.31 -15.31 -8.61
C GLY A 15 15.82 -15.53 -8.87
N ASN A 16 15.00 -15.42 -7.82
CA ASN A 16 13.55 -15.58 -7.91
C ASN A 16 12.80 -14.27 -8.24
N ILE A 17 13.53 -13.19 -8.52
CA ILE A 17 12.98 -11.86 -8.82
C ILE A 17 13.17 -11.57 -10.31
N GLU A 18 12.06 -11.33 -11.00
CA GLU A 18 12.03 -10.90 -12.40
C GLU A 18 11.43 -9.50 -12.49
N THR A 19 12.09 -8.58 -13.20
CA THR A 19 11.63 -7.19 -13.33
C THR A 19 11.43 -6.81 -14.78
N VAL A 20 10.25 -6.31 -15.11
CA VAL A 20 9.87 -5.92 -16.48
C VAL A 20 9.71 -4.41 -16.57
N ALA A 21 10.49 -3.76 -17.45
CA ALA A 21 10.35 -2.35 -17.74
C ALA A 21 9.27 -2.14 -18.83
N ILE A 22 8.18 -1.48 -18.46
CA ILE A 22 7.07 -1.16 -19.37
C ILE A 22 7.26 0.27 -19.89
N ASP A 23 7.17 0.45 -21.20
CA ASP A 23 7.12 1.78 -21.81
C ASP A 23 5.72 2.39 -21.65
N GLY A 24 5.48 2.95 -20.47
CA GLY A 24 4.20 3.51 -20.08
C GLY A 24 4.25 4.21 -18.72
N ASP A 25 3.10 4.63 -18.23
CA ASP A 25 2.95 5.17 -16.89
C ASP A 25 2.56 4.08 -15.86
N PHE A 26 2.32 4.50 -14.62
CA PHE A 26 1.97 3.57 -13.54
C PHE A 26 0.60 2.92 -13.75
N ASP A 27 -0.35 3.64 -14.33
CA ASP A 27 -1.71 3.16 -14.54
C ASP A 27 -1.74 2.09 -15.65
N ALA A 28 -0.93 2.26 -16.70
CA ALA A 28 -0.71 1.23 -17.71
C ALA A 28 -0.17 -0.07 -17.11
N CYS A 29 0.82 0.02 -16.21
CA CYS A 29 1.33 -1.16 -15.49
C CYS A 29 0.22 -1.83 -14.65
N GLN A 30 -0.61 -1.06 -13.94
CA GLN A 30 -1.72 -1.61 -13.16
C GLN A 30 -2.78 -2.27 -14.04
N ALA A 31 -3.07 -1.69 -15.20
CA ALA A 31 -4.04 -2.25 -16.15
C ALA A 31 -3.58 -3.61 -16.69
N LEU A 32 -2.30 -3.74 -17.07
CA LEU A 32 -1.73 -5.01 -17.53
C LEU A 32 -1.80 -6.10 -16.45
N VAL A 33 -1.50 -5.76 -15.20
CA VAL A 33 -1.63 -6.70 -14.08
C VAL A 33 -3.09 -7.14 -13.93
N LYS A 34 -4.05 -6.22 -13.93
CA LYS A 34 -5.49 -6.56 -13.84
C LYS A 34 -5.92 -7.46 -14.99
N GLN A 35 -5.53 -7.13 -16.21
CA GLN A 35 -5.82 -7.95 -17.39
C GLN A 35 -5.27 -9.37 -17.24
N ALA A 36 -4.07 -9.54 -16.68
CA ALA A 36 -3.52 -10.87 -16.40
C ALA A 36 -4.33 -11.66 -15.35
N PHE A 37 -5.03 -11.00 -14.42
CA PHE A 37 -5.94 -11.67 -13.48
C PHE A 37 -7.31 -12.02 -14.08
N ASP A 38 -7.67 -11.43 -15.20
CA ASP A 38 -8.88 -11.81 -15.94
C ASP A 38 -8.64 -13.03 -16.86
N ASP A 39 -7.37 -13.40 -17.09
CA ASP A 39 -6.97 -14.58 -17.85
C ASP A 39 -6.90 -15.85 -16.97
N GLU A 40 -7.87 -16.75 -17.13
CA GLU A 40 -7.98 -17.97 -16.31
C GLU A 40 -6.88 -18.99 -16.63
N GLU A 41 -6.47 -19.12 -17.89
CA GLU A 41 -5.41 -20.05 -18.28
C GLU A 41 -4.07 -19.64 -17.66
N LEU A 42 -3.77 -18.33 -17.73
CA LEU A 42 -2.56 -17.77 -17.13
C LEU A 42 -2.56 -17.90 -15.60
N LYS A 43 -3.70 -17.64 -14.95
CA LYS A 43 -3.83 -17.79 -13.48
C LYS A 43 -3.52 -19.20 -13.02
N VAL A 44 -4.09 -20.21 -13.68
CA VAL A 44 -3.92 -21.61 -13.30
C VAL A 44 -2.51 -22.09 -13.63
N ALA A 45 -1.96 -21.72 -14.80
CA ALA A 45 -0.64 -22.17 -15.23
C ALA A 45 0.48 -21.66 -14.31
N LEU A 46 0.36 -20.43 -13.80
CA LEU A 46 1.41 -19.80 -12.99
C LEU A 46 1.10 -19.76 -11.48
N GLY A 47 -0.13 -20.09 -11.06
CA GLY A 47 -0.59 -19.81 -9.70
C GLY A 47 -0.57 -18.32 -9.39
N LEU A 48 -1.05 -17.50 -10.33
CA LEU A 48 -0.87 -16.05 -10.33
C LEU A 48 -1.48 -15.40 -9.08
N ASN A 49 -0.71 -14.55 -8.41
CA ASN A 49 -1.15 -13.82 -7.22
C ASN A 49 -0.55 -12.39 -7.19
N SER A 50 -1.18 -11.47 -6.47
CA SER A 50 -0.78 -10.07 -6.39
C SER A 50 -0.35 -9.68 -4.98
N ALA A 51 0.79 -8.99 -4.90
CA ALA A 51 1.28 -8.33 -3.68
C ALA A 51 0.85 -6.86 -3.57
N ASN A 52 -0.05 -6.37 -4.45
CA ASN A 52 -0.52 -5.00 -4.42
C ASN A 52 -1.69 -4.79 -3.43
N SER A 53 -2.23 -3.57 -3.37
CA SER A 53 -3.33 -3.18 -2.48
C SER A 53 -4.67 -3.90 -2.75
N ILE A 54 -4.72 -4.78 -3.75
CA ILE A 54 -5.83 -5.74 -3.95
C ILE A 54 -5.80 -6.83 -2.87
N ASN A 55 -4.61 -7.11 -2.31
CA ASN A 55 -4.43 -8.14 -1.30
C ASN A 55 -4.81 -7.60 0.09
N ILE A 56 -5.82 -8.22 0.73
CA ILE A 56 -6.32 -7.84 2.05
C ILE A 56 -5.23 -7.91 3.13
N SER A 57 -4.24 -8.80 3.00
CA SER A 57 -3.15 -8.94 3.97
C SER A 57 -2.33 -7.66 4.10
N ARG A 58 -2.11 -6.95 2.98
CA ARG A 58 -1.43 -5.65 2.99
C ARG A 58 -2.22 -4.62 3.80
N LEU A 59 -3.52 -4.53 3.55
CA LEU A 59 -4.38 -3.58 4.26
C LEU A 59 -4.37 -3.85 5.78
N LEU A 60 -4.45 -5.12 6.17
CA LEU A 60 -4.43 -5.51 7.58
C LEU A 60 -3.08 -5.24 8.25
N ALA A 61 -1.97 -5.54 7.57
CA ALA A 61 -0.63 -5.25 8.10
C ALA A 61 -0.42 -3.74 8.34
N GLN A 62 -1.02 -2.89 7.49
CA GLN A 62 -0.92 -1.44 7.63
C GLN A 62 -1.65 -0.89 8.87
N ILE A 63 -2.67 -1.60 9.38
CA ILE A 63 -3.38 -1.18 10.60
C ILE A 63 -2.43 -1.16 11.80
N CYS A 64 -1.50 -2.10 11.87
CA CYS A 64 -0.64 -2.32 13.03
C CYS A 64 0.21 -1.10 13.39
N TYR A 65 0.77 -0.40 12.40
CA TYR A 65 1.63 0.75 12.70
C TYR A 65 0.85 1.98 13.20
N TYR A 66 -0.47 2.07 12.97
CA TYR A 66 -1.28 3.12 13.59
C TYR A 66 -1.41 2.89 15.11
N PHE A 67 -1.61 1.64 15.53
CA PHE A 67 -1.64 1.29 16.96
C PHE A 67 -0.29 1.55 17.62
N GLU A 68 0.79 1.13 16.97
CA GLU A 68 2.15 1.37 17.45
C GLU A 68 2.46 2.87 17.59
N ALA A 69 2.12 3.68 16.59
CA ALA A 69 2.31 5.13 16.64
C ALA A 69 1.57 5.77 17.83
N VAL A 70 0.33 5.36 18.11
CA VAL A 70 -0.44 5.86 19.27
C VAL A 70 0.15 5.37 20.60
N ALA A 71 0.68 4.15 20.65
CA ALA A 71 1.31 3.60 21.85
C ALA A 71 2.53 4.43 22.30
N GLN A 72 3.27 4.99 21.34
CA GLN A 72 4.42 5.87 21.58
C GLN A 72 4.04 7.27 22.07
N LEU A 73 2.77 7.69 21.94
CA LEU A 73 2.31 8.99 22.41
C LEU A 73 1.96 8.98 23.91
N PRO A 74 2.25 10.08 24.64
CA PRO A 74 1.81 10.23 26.02
C PRO A 74 0.28 10.29 26.10
N GLN A 75 -0.29 9.89 27.23
CA GLN A 75 -1.75 9.74 27.37
C GLN A 75 -2.51 11.04 27.07
N GLU A 76 -1.96 12.20 27.44
CA GLU A 76 -2.64 13.49 27.24
C GLU A 76 -2.78 13.84 25.74
N ALA A 77 -1.89 13.34 24.89
CA ALA A 77 -1.88 13.62 23.45
C ALA A 77 -2.86 12.72 22.65
N ARG A 78 -3.19 11.52 23.16
CA ARG A 78 -3.94 10.50 22.40
C ARG A 78 -5.33 10.97 21.96
N ASN A 79 -6.05 11.69 22.83
CA ASN A 79 -7.42 12.15 22.54
C ASN A 79 -7.52 13.30 21.53
N GLN A 80 -6.39 13.98 21.24
CA GLN A 80 -6.35 15.10 20.28
C GLN A 80 -5.55 14.78 19.02
N LEU A 81 -5.16 13.51 18.84
CA LEU A 81 -4.31 13.08 17.73
C LEU A 81 -4.97 13.37 16.37
N VAL A 82 -4.21 14.08 15.51
CA VAL A 82 -4.53 14.27 14.10
C VAL A 82 -3.46 13.57 13.27
N VAL A 83 -3.87 12.71 12.35
CA VAL A 83 -2.95 11.98 11.47
C VAL A 83 -3.11 12.47 10.04
N SER A 84 -2.01 12.90 9.43
CA SER A 84 -1.96 13.29 8.02
C SER A 84 -1.28 12.21 7.21
N VAL A 85 -1.94 11.71 6.18
CA VAL A 85 -1.47 10.58 5.37
C VAL A 85 -1.24 11.07 3.93
N PRO A 86 0.01 11.08 3.44
CA PRO A 86 0.28 11.35 2.03
C PRO A 86 -0.32 10.21 1.19
N SER A 87 -1.35 10.54 0.41
CA SER A 87 -2.23 9.55 -0.19
C SER A 87 -2.15 9.58 -1.71
N GLY A 88 -1.78 8.43 -2.30
CA GLY A 88 -1.94 8.13 -3.73
C GLY A 88 -3.12 7.18 -3.93
N ASN A 89 -2.90 5.88 -3.73
CA ASN A 89 -3.92 4.83 -3.88
C ASN A 89 -4.77 4.56 -2.62
N PHE A 90 -4.72 5.45 -1.63
CA PHE A 90 -5.55 5.44 -0.40
C PHE A 90 -5.46 4.22 0.54
N GLY A 91 -4.73 3.15 0.22
CA GLY A 91 -4.63 1.95 1.08
C GLY A 91 -4.14 2.24 2.50
N ASP A 92 -3.16 3.14 2.65
CA ASP A 92 -2.64 3.57 3.96
C ASP A 92 -3.70 4.31 4.78
N LEU A 93 -4.36 5.31 4.19
CA LEU A 93 -5.43 6.05 4.86
C LEU A 93 -6.59 5.13 5.26
N THR A 94 -6.98 4.21 4.39
CA THR A 94 -8.02 3.21 4.68
C THR A 94 -7.62 2.33 5.88
N ALA A 95 -6.36 1.91 5.99
CA ALA A 95 -5.88 1.17 7.15
C ALA A 95 -5.99 2.01 8.44
N GLY A 96 -5.69 3.31 8.38
CA GLY A 96 -5.88 4.23 9.51
C GLY A 96 -7.34 4.35 9.95
N LEU A 97 -8.26 4.43 8.98
CA LEU A 97 -9.70 4.45 9.27
C LEU A 97 -10.18 3.12 9.88
N LEU A 98 -9.66 1.99 9.41
CA LEU A 98 -9.93 0.69 10.02
C LEU A 98 -9.40 0.64 11.46
N ALA A 99 -8.18 1.12 11.71
CA ALA A 99 -7.62 1.20 13.07
C ALA A 99 -8.54 2.02 14.01
N LYS A 100 -9.05 3.16 13.53
CA LYS A 100 -10.02 3.97 14.26
C LYS A 100 -11.34 3.23 14.50
N SER A 101 -11.83 2.48 13.52
CA SER A 101 -13.05 1.66 13.67
C SER A 101 -12.88 0.52 14.70
N LEU A 102 -11.64 0.05 14.89
CA LEU A 102 -11.27 -0.95 15.91
C LEU A 102 -11.12 -0.33 17.32
N GLY A 103 -11.28 0.98 17.48
CA GLY A 103 -11.23 1.68 18.76
C GLY A 103 -9.97 2.51 19.01
N LEU A 104 -9.09 2.65 18.02
CA LEU A 104 -7.91 3.50 18.17
C LEU A 104 -8.31 4.99 18.30
N PRO A 105 -7.85 5.72 19.33
CA PRO A 105 -8.25 7.11 19.56
C PRO A 105 -7.55 8.04 18.56
N VAL A 106 -8.20 8.29 17.42
CA VAL A 106 -7.75 9.27 16.42
C VAL A 106 -8.85 10.29 16.19
N LYS A 107 -8.58 11.57 16.52
CA LYS A 107 -9.56 12.66 16.39
C LYS A 107 -9.90 12.89 14.92
N ARG A 108 -8.88 13.05 14.08
CA ARG A 108 -9.06 13.40 12.66
C ARG A 108 -7.98 12.78 11.79
N PHE A 109 -8.38 12.37 10.59
CA PHE A 109 -7.47 12.04 9.50
C PHE A 109 -7.46 13.15 8.45
N ILE A 110 -6.32 13.36 7.80
CA ILE A 110 -6.14 14.26 6.67
C ILE A 110 -5.60 13.43 5.50
N ALA A 111 -6.32 13.44 4.37
CA ALA A 111 -5.83 12.90 3.12
C ALA A 111 -4.99 13.98 2.42
N ALA A 112 -3.67 13.89 2.51
CA ALA A 112 -2.77 14.82 1.83
C ALA A 112 -2.48 14.31 0.42
N THR A 113 -3.07 14.95 -0.58
CA THR A 113 -2.89 14.62 -2.01
C THR A 113 -2.02 15.66 -2.69
N ASN A 114 -1.45 15.31 -3.85
CA ASN A 114 -0.60 16.20 -4.65
C ASN A 114 -1.36 16.98 -5.75
N VAL A 115 -2.70 16.95 -5.69
CA VAL A 115 -3.62 17.68 -6.58
C VAL A 115 -4.05 18.98 -5.93
#